data_AF-A0AAW5JUH2-F1
#
_entry.id   AF-A0AAW5JUH2-F1
#
_cell.length_a   1.000
_cell.length_b   1.000
_cell.length_c   1.000
_cell.angle_alpha   90.00
_cell.angle_beta   90.00
_cell.angle_gamma   90.00
#
_symmetry.space_group_name_H-M   'P 1'
#
loop_
_entity.id
_entity.type
_entity.pdbx_description
1 polymer ?
#
loop_
_entity_poly.entity_id
_entity_poly.type
_entity_poly.pdbx_seq_one_letter_code
_entity_poly.pdbx_strand_id
1 'polypeptide(L)' 'MSLSGLSDELAQVPTKKKEFLEQIERIVPWGRWIAMIKPCYYKGERGNKPYYLELMLRLYLLQNLYNLSDEAT' A
#
# COMPACT_ATOMS: atom_id res chain seq x y z
N MET A 1 -32.43 2.03 -6.45
CA MET A 1 -31.04 1.82 -5.99
C MET A 1 -30.15 1.74 -7.21
N SER A 2 -29.11 2.59 -7.30
CA SER A 2 -28.12 2.51 -8.37
C SER A 2 -27.01 1.53 -8.00
N LEU A 3 -26.37 0.93 -9.00
CA LEU A 3 -25.19 0.08 -8.80
C LEU A 3 -24.04 0.84 -8.10
N SER A 4 -23.97 2.16 -8.27
CA SER A 4 -23.01 3.02 -7.55
C SER A 4 -23.29 3.06 -6.05
N GLY A 5 -24.55 3.22 -5.64
CA GLY A 5 -24.92 3.23 -4.22
C GLY A 5 -24.63 1.90 -3.53
N LEU A 6 -24.85 0.78 -4.22
CA LEU A 6 -24.50 -0.55 -3.72
C LEU A 6 -22.98 -0.75 -3.58
N SER A 7 -22.18 -0.22 -4.51
CA SER A 7 -20.72 -0.27 -4.43
C SER A 7 -20.17 0.55 -3.26
N ASP A 8 -20.76 1.74 -3.02
CA ASP A 8 -20.37 2.61 -1.92
C ASP A 8 -20.75 2.00 -0.57
N GLU A 9 -21.94 1.40 -0.46
CA GLU A 9 -22.37 0.66 0.74
C GLU A 9 -21.45 -0.53 1.05
N LEU A 10 -21.09 -1.32 0.04
CA LEU A 10 -20.16 -2.44 0.19
C LEU A 10 -18.72 -1.99 0.53
N ALA A 11 -18.29 -0.82 0.06
CA ALA A 11 -16.98 -0.25 0.42
C ALA A 11 -16.92 0.24 1.88
N GLN A 12 -18.07 0.54 2.49
CA GLN A 12 -18.17 0.91 3.90
C GLN A 12 -18.17 -0.29 4.84
N VAL A 13 -18.42 -1.51 4.34
CA VAL A 13 -18.35 -2.72 5.16
C VAL A 13 -16.90 -2.94 5.62
N PRO A 14 -16.64 -2.97 6.95
CA PRO A 14 -15.30 -3.25 7.46
C PRO A 14 -14.93 -4.69 7.11
N THR A 15 -13.83 -4.85 6.38
CA THR A 15 -13.24 -6.14 6.08
C THR A 15 -11.91 -6.26 6.81
N LYS A 16 -11.50 -7.48 7.18
CA LYS A 16 -10.17 -7.73 7.78
C LYS A 16 -9.04 -7.12 6.93
N LYS A 17 -9.19 -7.14 5.60
CA LYS A 17 -8.25 -6.50 4.66
C LYS A 17 -8.22 -4.98 4.82
N LYS A 18 -9.38 -4.32 4.94
CA LYS A 18 -9.46 -2.86 5.16
C LYS A 18 -8.83 -2.47 6.51
N GLU A 19 -9.13 -3.20 7.58
CA GLU A 19 -8.54 -2.98 8.89
C GLU A 19 -7.01 -3.17 8.89
N PHE A 20 -6.52 -4.20 8.20
CA PHE A 20 -5.09 -4.44 8.04
C PHE A 20 -4.38 -3.31 7.29
N LEU A 21 -4.99 -2.80 6.22
CA LEU A 21 -4.46 -1.66 5.48
C LEU A 21 -4.41 -0.39 6.35
N GLU A 22 -5.46 -0.13 7.12
CA GLU A 22 -5.51 1.00 8.06
C GLU A 22 -4.42 0.87 9.15
N GLN A 23 -4.17 -0.35 9.64
CA GLN A 23 -3.09 -0.61 10.59
C GLN A 23 -1.71 -0.34 9.98
N ILE A 24 -1.46 -0.79 8.75
CA ILE A 24 -0.20 -0.52 8.03
C ILE A 24 0.00 1.00 7.89
N GLU A 25 -1.02 1.72 7.43
CA GLU A 25 -0.93 3.17 7.25
C GLU A 25 -0.63 3.91 8.57
N ARG A 26 -1.11 3.40 9.71
CA ARG A 26 -0.84 3.98 11.03
C ARG A 26 0.55 3.61 11.58
N ILE A 27 1.01 2.38 11.36
CA ILE A 27 2.22 1.84 11.99
C ILE A 27 3.48 2.21 11.21
N VAL A 28 3.40 2.25 9.88
CA VAL A 28 4.57 2.48 9.03
C VAL A 28 4.97 3.96 9.06
N PRO A 29 6.22 4.29 9.45
CA PRO A 29 6.68 5.67 9.47
C PRO A 29 7.13 6.11 8.06
N TRP A 30 6.16 6.28 7.16
CA TRP A 30 6.36 6.51 5.72
C TRP A 30 7.41 7.59 5.42
N GLY A 31 7.28 8.78 6.01
CA GLY A 31 8.19 9.89 5.74
C GLY A 31 9.65 9.56 6.08
N ARG A 32 9.88 8.85 7.20
CA ARG A 32 11.22 8.42 7.62
C ARG A 32 11.81 7.40 6.66
N TRP A 33 11.02 6.42 6.26
CA TRP A 33 11.49 5.36 5.35
C TRP A 33 11.75 5.90 3.96
N ILE A 34 10.86 6.73 3.42
CA ILE A 34 11.06 7.41 2.14
C ILE A 34 12.36 8.23 2.18
N ALA A 35 12.60 9.01 3.24
CA ALA A 35 13.82 9.80 3.39
C ALA A 35 15.08 8.94 3.42
N MET A 36 15.03 7.78 4.09
CA MET A 36 16.14 6.82 4.15
C MET A 36 16.41 6.12 2.81
N ILE A 37 15.37 5.79 2.04
CA ILE A 37 15.49 5.04 0.78
C ILE A 37 15.82 5.96 -0.40
N LYS A 38 15.33 7.19 -0.38
CA LYS A 38 15.48 8.17 -1.47
C LYS A 38 16.91 8.32 -2.02
N PRO A 39 17.99 8.33 -1.21
CA PRO A 39 19.36 8.44 -1.72
C PRO A 39 19.79 7.24 -2.58
N CYS A 40 19.25 6.06 -2.31
CA CYS A 40 19.56 4.80 -2.99
C CYS A 40 18.52 4.45 -4.07
N TYR A 41 17.43 5.21 -4.17
CA TYR A 41 16.37 4.92 -5.11
C TYR A 41 16.83 5.20 -6.54
N TYR A 42 16.45 4.30 -7.44
CA TYR A 42 16.87 4.34 -8.82
C TYR A 42 16.43 5.65 -9.52
N LYS A 43 17.38 6.32 -10.17
CA LYS A 43 17.20 7.67 -10.75
C LYS A 43 16.68 7.69 -12.19
N GLY A 44 16.53 6.54 -12.85
CA GLY A 44 16.09 6.51 -14.25
C GLY A 44 17.20 6.65 -15.29
N GLU A 45 18.46 6.38 -14.92
CA GLU A 45 19.62 6.56 -15.80
C GLU A 45 19.73 5.51 -16.93
N ARG A 46 19.12 4.32 -16.77
CA ARG A 46 19.16 3.21 -17.75
C ARG A 46 17.89 2.36 -17.78
N GLY A 47 17.20 2.33 -18.92
CA GLY A 47 15.98 1.52 -19.10
C GLY A 47 14.71 2.28 -18.70
N ASN A 48 13.76 1.60 -18.07
CA ASN A 48 12.47 2.20 -17.71
C ASN A 48 12.63 3.35 -16.70
N LYS A 49 11.73 4.34 -16.77
CA LYS A 49 11.68 5.42 -15.79
C LYS A 49 11.22 4.89 -14.43
N PRO A 50 11.79 5.36 -13.31
CA PRO A 50 11.36 4.97 -11.99
C PRO A 50 9.94 5.52 -11.73
N TYR A 51 9.12 4.71 -11.08
CA TYR A 51 7.87 5.19 -10.50
C TYR A 51 8.17 6.06 -9.27
N TYR A 52 7.14 6.70 -8.73
CA TYR A 52 7.28 7.45 -7.49
C TYR A 52 7.66 6.51 -6.33
N LEU A 53 8.70 6.86 -5.56
CA LEU A 53 9.26 6.01 -4.51
C LEU A 53 8.20 5.55 -3.51
N GLU A 54 7.34 6.47 -3.07
CA GLU A 54 6.28 6.15 -2.10
C GLU A 54 5.28 5.12 -2.65
N LEU A 55 4.93 5.21 -3.95
CA LEU A 55 4.07 4.24 -4.61
C LEU A 55 4.71 2.84 -4.61
N MET A 56 6.00 2.78 -4.99
CA MET A 56 6.74 1.51 -5.00
C MET A 56 6.90 0.93 -3.60
N LEU A 57 7.15 1.77 -2.60
CA LEU A 57 7.25 1.34 -1.21
C LEU A 57 5.93 0.76 -0.69
N ARG A 58 4.80 1.43 -0.99
CA ARG A 58 3.46 0.92 -0.65
C ARG A 58 3.21 -0.43 -1.32
N LEU A 59 3.45 -0.54 -2.62
CA LEU A 59 3.24 -1.79 -3.36
C LEU A 59 4.14 -2.91 -2.84
N TYR A 60 5.40 -2.62 -2.54
CA TYR A 60 6.32 -3.59 -1.96
C TYR A 60 5.80 -4.10 -0.62
N LEU A 61 5.41 -3.21 0.30
CA LEU A 61 4.87 -3.63 1.59
C LEU A 61 3.58 -4.41 1.42
N LEU A 62 2.66 -3.95 0.57
CA LEU A 62 1.43 -4.69 0.27
C LEU A 62 1.74 -6.10 -0.22
N GLN A 63 2.63 -6.27 -1.20
CA GLN A 63 2.97 -7.60 -1.71
C GLN A 63 3.58 -8.52 -0.64
N ASN A 64 4.45 -7.99 0.22
CA ASN A 64 5.07 -8.78 1.30
C ASN A 64 4.08 -9.12 2.42
N LEU A 65 3.19 -8.20 2.75
CA LEU A 65 2.25 -8.31 3.86
C LEU A 65 0.95 -9.00 3.47
N TYR A 66 0.59 -9.02 2.19
CA TYR A 66 -0.63 -9.66 1.69
C TYR A 66 -0.66 -11.15 2.02
N ASN A 67 0.49 -11.85 1.90
CA ASN A 67 0.59 -13.26 2.26
C ASN A 67 0.43 -13.48 3.78
N LEU A 68 0.91 -12.55 4.61
CA LEU A 68 0.77 -12.63 6.07
C LEU A 68 -0.66 -12.32 6.55
N SER A 69 -1.46 -11.60 5.74
CA SER A 69 -2.87 -11.36 6.06
C SER A 69 -3.72 -12.64 5.98
N ASP A 70 -3.32 -13.64 5.19
CA ASP A 70 -4.06 -14.90 5.04
C ASP A 70 -3.60 -15.97 6.06
N GLU A 71 -2.36 -15.89 6.58
CA GLU A 71 -1.81 -16.85 7.56
C GLU A 71 -2.34 -16.68 9.00
N ALA A 72 -3.09 -15.62 9.30
CA ALA A 72 -3.69 -15.40 10.62
C ALA A 72 -5.02 -16.18 10.82
N THR A 73 -5.02 -17.47 10.47
CA THR A 73 -6.13 -18.42 10.73
C THR A 73 -5.77 -19.38 11.84
#